data_AF-A0A662GR04-F1
#
_entry.id   AF-A0A662GR04-F1
#
_cell.length_a   1.000
_cell.length_b   1.000
_cell.length_c   1.000
_cell.angle_alpha   90.00
_cell.angle_beta   90.00
_cell.angle_gamma   90.00
#
_symmetry.space_group_name_H-M   'P 1'
#
loop_
_entity.id
_entity.type
_entity.pdbx_description
1 polymer ?
#
loop_
_entity_poly.entity_id
_entity_poly.type
_entity_poly.pdbx_seq_one_letter_code
_entity_poly.pdbx_strand_id
1 'polypeptide(L)'
;MPRREKKIKCSKCGYTWSPNELQPIKTWHMVSPMPDKQGRITVTVLGIWICPNCGYKVRGTVSKLKLGEDTGKTVDRTTMLIEELNRHDRISLKELSKKFKFSEETIKMAVEYLINKGLVKGRIVGNDFVKGN
;
A
#
# COMPACT_ATOMS: atom_id res chain seq x y z
N MET A 1 4.38 0.80 14.69
CA MET A 1 4.74 2.23 14.88
C MET A 1 4.53 2.96 13.55
N PRO A 2 3.68 4.00 13.48
CA PRO A 2 3.52 4.78 12.26
C PRO A 2 4.87 5.43 11.88
N ARG A 3 5.27 5.28 10.62
CA ARG A 3 6.56 5.77 10.13
C ARG A 3 6.50 7.30 10.09
N ARG A 4 7.26 7.98 10.97
CA ARG A 4 7.38 9.45 10.95
C ARG A 4 7.81 9.92 9.55
N GLU A 5 6.99 10.74 8.91
CA GLU A 5 7.35 11.41 7.66
C GLU A 5 8.58 12.29 7.91
N LYS A 6 9.60 12.13 7.06
CA LYS A 6 10.82 12.94 7.16
C LYS A 6 10.52 14.32 6.60
N LYS A 7 10.55 15.33 7.48
CA LYS A 7 10.46 16.74 7.08
C LYS A 7 11.71 17.17 6.31
N ILE A 8 11.51 18.02 5.32
CA ILE A 8 12.58 18.69 4.58
C ILE A 8 12.94 19.96 5.37
N LYS A 9 14.23 20.23 5.53
CA LYS A 9 14.75 21.43 6.21
C LYS A 9 15.50 22.28 5.21
N CYS A 10 15.21 23.57 5.16
CA CYS A 10 15.99 24.53 4.39
C CYS A 10 17.38 24.70 5.03
N SER A 11 18.43 24.51 4.24
CA SER A 11 19.81 24.73 4.67
C SER A 11 20.14 26.20 4.94
N LYS A 12 19.38 27.15 4.36
CA LYS A 12 19.65 28.60 4.49
C LYS A 12 18.94 29.23 5.70
N CYS A 13 17.63 29.01 5.85
CA CYS A 13 16.83 29.67 6.91
C CYS A 13 16.29 28.71 7.97
N GLY A 14 16.55 27.41 7.85
CA GLY A 14 16.09 26.41 8.82
C GLY A 14 14.60 26.06 8.76
N TYR A 15 13.81 26.73 7.92
CA TYR A 15 12.38 26.44 7.73
C TYR A 15 12.17 24.98 7.35
N THR A 16 11.17 24.32 7.93
CA THR A 16 10.86 22.91 7.69
C THR A 16 9.46 22.72 7.14
N TRP A 17 9.31 21.84 6.15
CA TRP A 17 8.02 21.47 5.58
C TRP A 17 7.96 19.97 5.29
N SER A 18 6.75 19.44 5.15
CA SER A 18 6.55 18.06 4.72
C SER A 18 6.65 17.97 3.19
N PRO A 19 7.21 16.90 2.60
CA PRO A 19 7.31 16.75 1.15
C PRO A 19 5.98 16.84 0.39
N ASN A 20 4.86 16.54 1.05
CA ASN A 20 3.51 16.57 0.48
C ASN A 20 2.82 17.94 0.59
N GLU A 21 3.31 18.85 1.43
CA GLU A 21 2.71 20.18 1.65
C GLU A 21 3.00 21.12 0.46
N LEU A 22 4.17 20.97 -0.17
CA LEU A 22 4.62 21.81 -1.27
C LEU A 22 4.98 20.94 -2.46
N GLN A 23 4.53 21.31 -3.66
CA GLN A 23 4.91 20.60 -4.87
C GLN A 23 6.37 20.91 -5.25
N PRO A 24 7.19 19.89 -5.55
CA PRO A 24 8.54 20.10 -6.06
C PRO A 24 8.50 20.68 -7.47
N ILE A 25 9.46 21.54 -7.78
CA ILE A 25 9.66 22.14 -9.12
C ILE A 25 10.09 21.07 -10.12
N LYS A 26 10.94 20.13 -9.65
CA LYS A 26 11.49 19.06 -10.45
C LYS A 26 11.69 17.84 -9.58
N THR A 27 11.34 16.68 -10.13
CA THR A 27 11.60 15.38 -9.52
C THR A 27 12.45 14.53 -10.43
N TRP A 28 13.23 13.62 -9.85
CA TRP A 28 13.96 12.59 -10.59
C TRP A 28 14.06 11.32 -9.76
N HIS A 29 14.29 10.20 -10.46
CA HIS A 29 14.41 8.89 -9.85
C HIS A 29 15.88 8.53 -9.66
N MET A 30 16.21 7.99 -8.49
CA MET A 30 17.50 7.38 -8.20
C MET A 30 17.25 5.91 -7.86
N VAL A 31 17.71 5.01 -8.73
CA VAL A 31 17.55 3.57 -8.59
C VAL A 31 18.78 3.01 -7.87
N SER A 32 18.57 2.25 -6.80
CA SER A 32 19.65 1.52 -6.12
C SER A 32 20.16 0.41 -7.03
N PRO A 33 21.48 0.33 -7.31
CA PRO A 33 22.04 -0.69 -8.20
C PRO A 33 21.96 -2.10 -7.59
N MET A 34 21.98 -2.20 -6.26
CA MET A 34 21.88 -3.47 -5.54
C MET A 34 20.46 -3.65 -4.97
N PRO A 35 19.85 -4.85 -5.11
CA PRO A 35 18.63 -5.20 -4.40
C PRO A 35 18.85 -5.32 -2.89
N ASP A 36 17.79 -5.07 -2.14
CA ASP A 36 17.72 -5.26 -0.68
C ASP A 36 17.80 -6.76 -0.32
N LYS A 37 17.91 -7.10 0.98
CA LYS A 37 17.96 -8.50 1.47
C LYS A 37 16.77 -9.37 0.99
N GLN A 38 15.68 -8.74 0.58
CA GLN A 38 14.45 -9.35 0.07
C GLN A 38 14.33 -9.21 -1.47
N GLY A 39 15.45 -9.09 -2.21
CA GLY A 39 15.42 -8.99 -3.68
C GLY A 39 14.88 -7.68 -4.27
N ARG A 40 14.35 -6.77 -3.45
CA ARG A 40 13.70 -5.53 -3.93
C ARG A 40 14.71 -4.45 -4.32
N ILE A 41 14.55 -3.90 -5.51
CA ILE A 41 15.18 -2.68 -6.01
C ILE A 41 14.53 -1.47 -5.33
N THR A 42 15.33 -0.61 -4.69
CA THR A 42 14.83 0.63 -4.12
C THR A 42 14.93 1.77 -5.13
N VAL A 43 13.80 2.40 -5.46
CA VAL A 43 13.73 3.64 -6.25
C VAL A 43 13.42 4.80 -5.32
N THR A 44 14.35 5.74 -5.20
CA THR A 44 14.16 6.97 -4.42
C THR A 44 13.72 8.09 -5.36
N VAL A 45 12.57 8.70 -5.09
CA VAL A 45 12.12 9.91 -5.77
C VAL A 45 12.73 11.10 -5.04
N LEU A 46 13.60 11.83 -5.72
CA LEU A 46 14.21 13.06 -5.24
C LEU A 46 13.49 14.26 -5.85
N GLY A 47 13.49 15.38 -5.13
CA GLY A 47 12.83 16.61 -5.54
C GLY A 47 13.66 17.85 -5.25
N ILE A 48 13.39 18.92 -5.99
CA ILE A 48 13.86 20.29 -5.70
C ILE A 48 12.65 21.16 -5.39
N TRP A 49 12.71 21.90 -4.28
CA TRP A 49 11.73 22.90 -3.88
C TRP A 49 12.36 24.27 -3.80
N ILE A 50 11.55 25.32 -3.95
CA ILE A 50 11.89 26.67 -3.50
C ILE A 50 11.37 26.80 -2.06
N CYS A 51 12.24 27.19 -1.15
CA CYS A 51 11.85 27.45 0.23
C CYS A 51 10.86 28.63 0.27
N PRO A 52 9.66 28.48 0.86
CA PRO A 52 8.66 29.55 0.90
C PRO A 52 9.10 30.74 1.76
N ASN A 53 10.04 30.53 2.70
CA ASN A 53 10.50 31.57 3.62
C ASN A 53 11.66 32.43 3.06
N CYS A 54 12.53 31.87 2.22
CA CYS A 54 13.74 32.58 1.78
C CYS A 54 14.10 32.43 0.30
N GLY A 55 13.28 31.74 -0.50
CA GLY A 55 13.50 31.55 -1.94
C GLY A 55 14.62 30.56 -2.32
N TYR A 56 15.36 30.00 -1.35
CA TYR A 56 16.49 29.12 -1.65
C TYR A 56 16.05 27.77 -2.21
N LYS A 57 16.81 27.23 -3.17
CA LYS A 57 16.55 25.91 -3.76
C LYS A 57 17.03 24.80 -2.83
N VAL A 58 16.12 23.94 -2.40
CA VAL A 58 16.42 22.85 -1.47
C VAL A 58 16.15 21.51 -2.14
N ARG A 59 17.09 20.58 -2.01
CA ARG A 59 16.99 19.20 -2.50
C ARG A 59 16.58 18.29 -1.34
N GLY A 60 15.71 17.33 -1.63
CA GLY A 60 15.21 16.40 -0.62
C GLY A 60 14.64 15.13 -1.22
N THR A 61 14.34 14.16 -0.35
CA THR A 61 13.62 12.94 -0.74
C THR A 61 12.12 13.21 -0.68
N VAL A 62 11.44 12.99 -1.80
CA VAL A 62 9.98 13.00 -1.88
C VAL A 62 9.46 11.68 -1.30
N SER A 63 9.93 10.56 -1.85
CA SER A 63 9.46 9.23 -1.47
C SER A 63 10.49 8.14 -1.76
N LYS A 64 10.28 6.96 -1.18
CA LYS A 64 11.08 5.75 -1.44
C LYS A 64 10.14 4.62 -1.81
N LEU A 65 10.30 4.11 -3.01
CA LEU A 65 9.60 2.97 -3.59
C LEU A 65 10.52 1.75 -3.52
N LYS A 66 9.97 0.58 -3.22
CA LYS A 66 10.68 -0.70 -3.32
C LYS A 66 9.95 -1.55 -4.35
N LEU A 67 10.64 -1.95 -5.41
CA LEU A 67 10.14 -2.73 -6.54
C LEU A 67 10.83 -4.09 -6.54
N GLY A 68 10.19 -5.18 -6.93
CA GLY A 68 10.89 -6.46 -7.16
C GLY A 68 10.68 -7.59 -6.14
N GLU A 69 9.62 -7.54 -5.33
CA GLU A 69 8.98 -8.77 -4.84
C GLU A 69 7.49 -8.48 -4.80
N ASP A 70 6.72 -9.26 -5.55
CA ASP A 70 5.31 -9.05 -5.83
C ASP A 70 4.44 -9.39 -4.60
N THR A 71 4.57 -8.60 -3.54
CA THR A 71 3.67 -8.62 -2.38
C THR A 71 3.23 -7.20 -1.98
N GLY A 72 2.43 -6.57 -2.86
CA GLY A 72 1.21 -5.90 -2.43
C GLY A 72 1.29 -4.48 -1.84
N LYS A 73 1.75 -3.50 -2.62
CA LYS A 73 1.26 -2.11 -2.55
C LYS A 73 0.72 -1.81 -3.95
N THR A 74 -0.53 -1.47 -4.24
CA THR A 74 -1.62 -0.86 -3.48
C THR A 74 -2.94 -1.18 -4.19
N VAL A 75 -3.38 -2.42 -4.08
CA VAL A 75 -4.81 -2.74 -4.06
C VAL A 75 -4.91 -3.71 -2.91
N ASP A 76 -5.52 -3.27 -1.82
CA ASP A 76 -5.57 -4.05 -0.60
C ASP A 76 -6.51 -5.23 -0.87
N ARG A 77 -5.97 -6.33 -1.42
CA ARG A 77 -6.74 -7.48 -1.92
C ARG A 77 -7.58 -8.08 -0.79
N THR A 78 -7.10 -7.95 0.45
CA THR A 78 -7.85 -8.26 1.66
C THR A 78 -9.07 -7.36 1.79
N THR A 79 -8.92 -6.05 1.63
CA THR A 79 -10.04 -5.10 1.59
C THR A 79 -11.00 -5.38 0.44
N MET A 80 -10.51 -5.66 -0.77
CA MET A 80 -11.37 -6.05 -1.90
C MET A 80 -12.15 -7.34 -1.62
N LEU A 81 -11.51 -8.32 -0.97
CA LEU A 81 -12.18 -9.56 -0.58
C LEU A 81 -13.25 -9.29 0.48
N ILE A 82 -12.95 -8.45 1.48
CA ILE A 82 -13.92 -8.02 2.51
C ILE A 82 -15.10 -7.28 1.87
N GLU A 83 -14.85 -6.34 0.96
CA GLU A 83 -15.89 -5.61 0.23
C GLU A 83 -16.77 -6.55 -0.60
N GLU A 84 -16.15 -7.50 -1.29
CA GLU A 84 -16.87 -8.47 -2.13
C GLU A 84 -17.75 -9.41 -1.30
N LEU A 85 -17.24 -9.88 -0.17
CA LEU A 85 -17.98 -10.72 0.79
C LEU A 85 -19.12 -9.95 1.47
N ASN A 86 -18.94 -8.65 1.71
CA ASN A 86 -19.98 -7.81 2.30
C ASN A 86 -21.05 -7.37 1.30
N ARG A 87 -20.73 -7.34 -0.01
CA ARG A 87 -21.64 -6.94 -1.07
C ARG A 87 -22.73 -7.98 -1.35
N HIS A 88 -22.41 -9.26 -1.19
CA HIS A 88 -23.32 -10.36 -1.50
C HIS A 88 -23.76 -11.08 -0.24
N ASP A 89 -25.06 -11.38 -0.13
CA ASP A 89 -25.58 -12.20 0.99
C ASP A 89 -25.08 -13.65 0.92
N ARG A 90 -24.79 -14.13 -0.30
CA ARG A 90 -24.20 -15.44 -0.58
C ARG A 90 -23.28 -15.37 -1.79
N ILE A 91 -22.08 -15.95 -1.70
CA ILE A 91 -21.14 -16.05 -2.82
C ILE A 91 -20.39 -17.39 -2.78
N SER A 92 -20.16 -18.00 -3.94
CA SER A 92 -19.43 -19.27 -4.01
C SER A 92 -17.91 -19.05 -3.93
N LEU A 93 -17.20 -19.97 -3.27
CA LEU A 93 -15.74 -19.93 -3.20
C LEU A 93 -15.11 -20.10 -4.60
N LYS A 94 -15.80 -20.76 -5.52
CA LYS A 94 -15.42 -20.90 -6.94
C LYS A 94 -15.43 -19.58 -7.70
N GLU A 95 -16.44 -18.74 -7.48
CA GLU A 95 -16.51 -17.41 -8.10
C GLU A 95 -15.42 -16.49 -7.57
N LEU A 96 -15.19 -16.52 -6.25
CA LEU A 96 -14.09 -15.80 -5.62
C LEU A 96 -12.72 -16.28 -6.15
N SER A 97 -12.54 -17.59 -6.29
CA SER A 97 -11.32 -18.18 -6.87
C SER A 97 -11.05 -17.65 -8.28
N LYS A 98 -12.05 -17.67 -9.17
CA LYS A 98 -11.93 -17.13 -10.54
C LYS A 98 -11.63 -15.64 -10.55
N LYS A 99 -12.31 -14.86 -9.69
CA LYS A 99 -12.20 -13.40 -9.64
C LYS A 99 -10.84 -12.94 -9.11
N PHE A 100 -10.33 -13.59 -8.08
CA PHE A 100 -9.05 -13.24 -7.45
C PHE A 100 -7.86 -14.04 -7.99
N LYS A 101 -8.09 -15.00 -8.91
CA LYS A 101 -7.08 -15.88 -9.52
C LYS A 101 -6.26 -16.68 -8.51
N PHE A 102 -6.92 -17.22 -7.49
CA PHE A 102 -6.34 -18.10 -6.47
C PHE A 102 -7.01 -19.47 -6.45
N SER A 103 -6.38 -20.48 -5.83
CA SER A 103 -7.01 -21.78 -5.61
C SER A 103 -8.21 -21.67 -4.64
N GLU A 104 -9.19 -22.55 -4.81
CA GLU A 104 -10.37 -22.62 -3.92
C GLU A 104 -9.95 -22.80 -2.46
N GLU A 105 -8.90 -23.57 -2.19
CA GLU A 105 -8.31 -23.79 -0.87
C GLU A 105 -7.74 -22.50 -0.27
N THR A 106 -7.02 -21.70 -1.07
CA THR A 106 -6.45 -20.43 -0.63
C THR A 106 -7.56 -19.44 -0.27
N ILE A 107 -8.61 -19.38 -1.08
CA ILE A 107 -9.78 -18.54 -0.81
C ILE A 107 -10.50 -19.01 0.45
N LYS A 108 -10.71 -20.32 0.62
CA LYS A 108 -11.33 -20.88 1.82
C LYS A 108 -10.57 -20.48 3.08
N MET A 109 -9.25 -20.71 3.11
CA MET A 109 -8.40 -20.31 4.24
C MET A 109 -8.47 -18.80 4.51
N ALA A 110 -8.47 -17.98 3.47
CA ALA A 110 -8.55 -16.53 3.60
C ALA A 110 -9.90 -16.09 4.21
N VAL A 111 -11.01 -16.65 3.73
CA VAL A 111 -12.36 -16.35 4.25
C VAL A 111 -12.51 -16.82 5.70
N GLU A 112 -12.05 -18.02 6.03
CA GLU A 112 -12.05 -18.54 7.41
C GLU A 112 -11.23 -17.64 8.35
N TYR A 113 -10.06 -17.21 7.91
CA TYR A 113 -9.22 -16.28 8.67
C TYR A 113 -9.93 -14.93 8.92
N LEU A 114 -10.64 -14.40 7.92
CA LEU A 114 -11.40 -13.14 8.06
C LEU A 114 -12.58 -13.26 9.02
N ILE A 115 -13.29 -14.39 9.01
CA ILE A 115 -14.37 -14.70 9.97
C ILE A 115 -13.79 -14.82 11.38
N ASN A 116 -12.72 -15.59 11.55
CA ASN A 116 -12.08 -15.81 12.85
C ASN A 116 -11.52 -14.53 13.47
N LYS A 117 -11.07 -13.58 12.64
CA LYS A 117 -10.64 -12.25 13.09
C LYS A 117 -11.79 -11.26 13.33
N GLY A 118 -13.03 -11.63 13.04
CA GLY A 118 -14.19 -10.75 13.17
C GLY A 118 -14.22 -9.59 12.17
N LEU A 119 -13.46 -9.68 11.08
CA LEU A 119 -13.43 -8.66 10.02
C LEU A 119 -14.62 -8.80 9.04
N VAL A 120 -15.20 -10.00 8.97
CA VAL A 120 -16.38 -10.31 8.17
C VAL A 120 -17.33 -11.13 9.03
N LYS A 121 -18.61 -10.75 9.05
CA LYS A 121 -19.67 -11.53 9.68
C LYS A 121 -20.23 -12.54 8.69
N GLY A 122 -20.10 -13.83 8.97
CA GLY A 122 -20.65 -14.87 8.12
C GLY A 122 -20.11 -16.24 8.47
N ARG A 123 -20.54 -17.22 7.69
CA ARG A 123 -20.11 -18.62 7.81
C ARG A 123 -20.00 -19.26 6.44
N ILE A 124 -19.11 -20.23 6.33
CA ILE A 124 -19.00 -21.07 5.14
C ILE A 124 -19.96 -22.25 5.32
N VAL A 125 -20.87 -22.44 4.36
CA VAL A 125 -21.81 -23.57 4.31
C VAL A 125 -21.53 -24.34 3.03
N GLY A 126 -20.89 -25.51 3.16
CA GLY A 126 -20.44 -26.29 2.02
C GLY A 126 -19.34 -25.56 1.24
N ASN A 127 -19.66 -25.13 0.00
CA ASN A 127 -18.75 -24.39 -0.87
C ASN A 127 -19.11 -22.90 -1.07
N ASP A 128 -20.04 -22.41 -0.25
CA ASP A 128 -20.53 -21.04 -0.33
C ASP A 128 -20.28 -20.30 0.98
N PHE A 129 -19.90 -19.03 0.87
CA PHE A 129 -19.92 -18.09 1.98
C PHE A 129 -21.32 -17.48 2.10
N VAL A 130 -21.88 -17.48 3.31
CA VAL A 130 -23.14 -16.83 3.65
C VAL A 130 -22.89 -15.73 4.66
N LYS A 131 -23.29 -14.51 4.34
CA LYS A 131 -23.13 -13.34 5.21
C LYS A 131 -24.04 -13.47 6.43
N GLY A 132 -23.49 -13.14 7.60
CA GLY A 132 -24.22 -13.08 8.87
C GLY A 132 -24.67 -11.65 9.15
N ASN A 133 -25.83 -11.50 9.80
CA ASN A 133 -26.35 -10.21 10.28
C ASN A 133 -25.47 -9.59 11.38
#